data_AF-A0A354GXJ4-F1
#
_entry.id   AF-A0A354GXJ4-F1
#
_cell.length_a   1.000
_cell.length_b   1.000
_cell.length_c   1.000
_cell.angle_alpha   90.00
_cell.angle_beta   90.00
_cell.angle_gamma   90.00
#
_symmetry.space_group_name_H-M   'P 1'
#
loop_
_entity.id
_entity.type
_entity.pdbx_description
1 polymer ?
#
loop_
_entity_poly.entity_id
_entity_poly.type
_entity_poly.pdbx_seq_one_letter_code
_entity_poly.pdbx_strand_id
1 'polypeptide(L)'
;MTRQKDAVRFLLCVNADAYPASLEARKVYRALADPDAEVKGFVRVVDESGEDYLYPQSMFVAVDLPQAAVEALLSARSGGAA
;
A
#
# COMPACT_ATOMS: atom_id res chain seq x y z
N MET A 1 -10.94 5.12 -22.32
CA MET A 1 -10.80 5.72 -20.97
C MET A 1 -9.32 5.74 -20.64
N THR A 2 -8.76 6.94 -20.54
CA THR A 2 -7.33 7.21 -20.43
C THR A 2 -6.74 6.46 -19.23
N ARG A 3 -5.77 5.58 -19.48
CA ARG A 3 -4.89 5.05 -18.42
C ARG A 3 -4.07 6.22 -17.92
N GLN A 4 -4.66 7.02 -17.02
CA GLN A 4 -3.89 7.97 -16.24
C GLN A 4 -2.76 7.15 -15.62
N LYS A 5 -1.52 7.61 -15.80
CA LYS A 5 -0.39 7.10 -15.04
C LYS A 5 -0.73 7.35 -13.58
N ASP A 6 -1.33 6.36 -12.94
CA ASP A 6 -1.58 6.36 -11.51
C ASP A 6 -0.23 6.60 -10.85
N ALA A 7 -0.06 7.78 -10.23
CA ALA A 7 1.14 8.07 -9.49
C ALA A 7 1.20 7.04 -8.36
N VAL A 8 2.25 6.21 -8.37
CA VAL A 8 2.40 5.15 -7.37
C VAL A 8 2.56 5.82 -6.01
N ARG A 9 1.59 5.63 -5.13
CA ARG A 9 1.62 6.13 -3.75
C ARG A 9 2.07 5.00 -2.82
N PHE A 10 2.81 5.37 -1.78
CA PHE A 10 3.25 4.45 -0.75
C PHE A 10 2.70 4.88 0.61
N LEU A 11 2.29 3.89 1.40
CA LEU A 11 1.69 4.06 2.70
C LEU A 11 2.47 3.25 3.73
N LEU A 12 2.89 3.88 4.82
CA LEU A 12 3.43 3.19 5.99
C LEU A 12 2.26 2.74 6.87
N CYS A 13 2.16 1.45 7.14
CA CYS A 13 1.23 0.93 8.14
C CYS A 13 1.73 1.32 9.54
N VAL A 14 0.98 2.15 10.26
CA VAL A 14 1.34 2.60 11.62
C VAL A 14 0.64 1.79 12.70
N ASN A 15 -0.46 1.12 12.35
CA ASN A 15 -1.21 0.24 13.22
C ASN A 15 -1.74 -0.94 12.41
N ALA A 16 -1.48 -2.17 12.85
CA ALA A 16 -1.98 -3.40 12.24
C ALA A 16 -2.88 -4.23 13.17
N ASP A 17 -3.19 -3.74 14.38
CA ASP A 17 -3.85 -4.50 15.45
C ASP A 17 -5.24 -5.03 15.04
N ALA A 18 -5.93 -4.30 14.17
CA ALA A 18 -7.23 -4.71 13.63
C ALA A 18 -7.13 -5.80 12.56
N TYR A 19 -5.98 -5.94 11.89
CA TYR A 19 -5.75 -6.86 10.78
C TYR A 19 -4.36 -7.53 10.84
N PRO A 20 -4.00 -8.20 11.94
CA PRO A 20 -2.64 -8.74 12.14
C PRO A 20 -2.30 -9.91 11.19
N ALA A 21 -3.31 -10.49 10.53
CA ALA A 21 -3.12 -11.53 9.51
C ALA A 21 -2.89 -10.98 8.09
N SER A 22 -3.20 -9.70 7.85
CA SER A 22 -3.11 -9.08 6.52
C SER A 22 -2.13 -7.90 6.47
N LEU A 23 -1.89 -7.25 7.61
CA LEU A 23 -1.02 -6.09 7.73
C LEU A 23 0.09 -6.35 8.75
N GLU A 24 1.26 -5.82 8.44
CA GLU A 24 2.43 -5.78 9.30
C GLU A 24 2.69 -4.33 9.69
N ALA A 25 2.74 -4.08 11.00
CA ALA A 25 3.06 -2.76 11.51
C ALA A 25 4.47 -2.33 11.06
N ARG A 26 4.62 -1.06 10.69
CA ARG A 26 5.85 -0.39 10.23
C ARG A 26 6.33 -0.86 8.86
N LYS A 27 5.52 -1.63 8.13
CA LYS A 27 5.78 -2.00 6.73
C LYS A 27 5.21 -0.96 5.78
N VAL A 28 5.89 -0.77 4.67
CA VAL A 28 5.45 0.12 3.59
C VAL A 28 4.73 -0.68 2.53
N TYR A 29 3.55 -0.23 2.16
CA TYR A 29 2.70 -0.84 1.16
C TYR A 29 2.46 0.10 -0.01
N ARG A 30 2.16 -0.49 -1.17
CA ARG A 30 1.72 0.26 -2.35
C ARG A 30 0.22 0.54 -2.25
N ALA A 31 -0.17 1.79 -2.46
CA ALA A 31 -1.58 2.17 -2.58
C ALA A 31 -1.97 2.36 -4.05
N LEU A 32 -3.23 2.03 -4.34
CA LEU A 32 -3.89 2.29 -5.62
C LEU A 32 -4.83 3.47 -5.46
N ALA A 33 -4.92 4.36 -6.45
CA ALA A 33 -5.93 5.42 -6.40
C ALA A 33 -7.33 4.81 -6.45
N ASP A 34 -8.12 5.12 -5.45
CA ASP A 34 -9.52 4.74 -5.36
C ASP A 34 -10.30 5.91 -4.73
N PRO A 35 -10.70 6.91 -5.54
CA PRO A 35 -11.38 8.10 -5.03
C PRO A 35 -12.67 7.76 -4.27
N ASP A 36 -13.38 6.71 -4.67
CA ASP A 36 -14.62 6.27 -4.02
C ASP A 36 -14.35 5.69 -2.63
N ALA A 37 -13.24 4.97 -2.45
CA ALA A 37 -12.79 4.52 -1.14
C ALA A 37 -12.24 5.67 -0.29
N GLU A 38 -11.44 6.56 -0.87
CA GLU A 38 -10.85 7.71 -0.17
C GLU A 38 -11.93 8.62 0.44
N VAL A 39 -13.02 8.89 -0.29
CA VAL A 39 -14.17 9.67 0.20
C VAL A 39 -14.84 8.99 1.41
N LYS A 40 -14.75 7.68 1.53
CA LYS A 40 -15.30 6.89 2.64
C LYS A 40 -14.30 6.69 3.79
N GLY A 41 -13.10 7.28 3.69
CA GLY A 41 -12.02 7.11 4.68
C GLY A 41 -11.30 5.77 4.57
N PHE A 42 -11.31 5.15 3.40
CA PHE A 42 -10.59 3.91 3.10
C PHE A 42 -9.47 4.14 2.09
N VAL A 43 -8.46 3.27 2.14
CA VAL A 43 -7.37 3.22 1.17
C VAL A 43 -7.28 1.82 0.58
N ARG A 44 -7.05 1.74 -0.72
CA ARG A 44 -6.82 0.48 -1.43
C ARG A 44 -5.33 0.16 -1.45
N VAL A 45 -4.93 -0.90 -0.79
CA VAL A 45 -3.53 -1.28 -0.55
C VAL A 45 -3.27 -2.65 -1.15
N VAL A 46 -2.13 -2.80 -1.81
CA VAL A 46 -1.66 -4.09 -2.34
C VAL A 46 -0.80 -4.78 -1.29
N ASP A 47 -1.16 -5.99 -0.91
CA ASP A 47 -0.40 -6.80 0.07
C ASP A 47 0.74 -7.60 -0.60
N GLU A 48 1.36 -8.52 0.13
CA GLU A 48 2.47 -9.33 -0.37
C GLU A 48 2.08 -10.38 -1.42
N SER A 49 0.81 -10.78 -1.43
CA SER A 49 0.28 -11.70 -2.44
C SER A 49 0.10 -11.00 -3.80
N GLY A 50 0.08 -9.67 -3.81
CA GLY A 50 -0.22 -8.85 -4.97
C GLY A 50 -1.72 -8.58 -5.15
N GLU A 51 -2.54 -9.01 -4.20
CA GLU A 51 -3.97 -8.71 -4.14
C GLU A 51 -4.21 -7.33 -3.50
N ASP A 52 -5.26 -6.65 -3.95
CA ASP A 52 -5.66 -5.36 -3.41
C ASP A 52 -6.82 -5.47 -2.41
N TYR A 53 -6.67 -4.80 -1.28
CA TYR A 53 -7.64 -4.79 -0.18
C TYR A 53 -7.93 -3.37 0.29
N LEU A 54 -9.12 -3.15 0.84
CA LEU A 54 -9.54 -1.88 1.42
C LEU A 54 -9.34 -1.87 2.93
N TYR A 55 -8.63 -0.86 3.43
CA TYR A 55 -8.41 -0.65 4.85
C TYR A 55 -8.76 0.78 5.27
N PRO A 56 -9.10 1.01 6.54
CA PRO A 56 -9.27 2.37 7.06
C PRO A 56 -8.00 3.19 6.87
N GLN A 57 -8.13 4.41 6.35
CA GLN A 57 -7.02 5.33 6.12
C GLN A 57 -6.26 5.66 7.41
N SER A 58 -6.94 5.63 8.56
CA SER A 58 -6.36 5.89 9.89
C SER A 58 -5.26 4.91 10.30
N MET A 59 -5.16 3.75 9.64
CA MET A 59 -4.11 2.76 9.89
C MET A 59 -2.79 3.11 9.17
N PHE A 60 -2.80 4.11 8.30
CA PHE A 60 -1.71 4.40 7.38
C PHE A 60 -1.29 5.87 7.38
N VAL A 61 -0.03 6.10 7.06
CA VAL A 61 0.53 7.43 6.79
C VAL A 61 1.17 7.42 5.42
N ALA A 62 0.85 8.44 4.59
CA ALA A 62 1.49 8.60 3.29
C ALA A 62 2.97 8.94 3.46
N VAL A 63 3.82 8.26 2.70
CA VAL A 63 5.27 8.46 2.74
C VAL A 63 5.82 8.72 1.34
N ASP A 64 6.61 9.79 1.22
CA ASP A 64 7.43 10.02 0.04
C ASP A 64 8.71 9.22 0.16
N LEU A 65 8.97 8.36 -0.81
CA LEU A 65 10.15 7.51 -0.84
C LEU A 65 11.14 8.02 -1.89
N PRO A 66 12.45 7.94 -1.61
CA PRO A 66 13.46 8.17 -2.64
C PRO A 66 13.28 7.16 -3.77
N GLN A 67 13.62 7.55 -5.01
CA GLN A 67 13.43 6.73 -6.21
C GLN A 67 14.02 5.31 -6.06
N ALA A 68 15.20 5.18 -5.46
CA ALA A 68 15.83 3.88 -5.24
C ALA A 68 14.96 2.93 -4.38
N ALA A 69 14.26 3.45 -3.37
CA ALA A 69 13.34 2.65 -2.56
C ALA A 69 12.06 2.28 -3.32
N VAL A 70 11.54 3.20 -4.14
CA VAL A 70 10.40 2.93 -5.02
C VAL A 70 10.74 1.81 -6.00
N GLU A 71 11.90 1.86 -6.64
CA GLU A 71 12.39 0.82 -7.55
C GLU A 71 12.58 -0.52 -6.83
N ALA A 72 13.16 -0.52 -5.62
CA ALA A 72 13.30 -1.73 -4.81
C ALA A 72 11.93 -2.37 -4.49
N LEU A 73 10.95 -1.56 -4.08
CA LEU A 73 9.60 -2.04 -3.74
C LEU A 73 8.81 -2.52 -4.96
N LEU A 74 9.02 -1.92 -6.14
CA LEU A 74 8.35 -2.33 -7.38
C LEU A 74 9.04 -3.50 -8.09
N SER A 75 10.35 -3.66 -7.89
CA SER A 75 11.16 -4.75 -8.46
C SER A 75 11.13 -6.02 -7.62
N ALA A 76 10.72 -5.92 -6.35
CA ALA A 76 10.50 -7.06 -5.48
C ALA A 76 9.38 -7.96 -6.04
N ARG A 77 9.78 -8.91 -6.88
CA ARG A 77 9.02 -10.14 -7.09
C ARG A 77 9.14 -10.91 -5.78
N SER A 78 8.05 -10.94 -5.02
CA SER A 78 7.78 -11.82 -3.86
C SER A 78 8.99 -12.66 -3.41
N GLY A 79 9.86 -12.05 -2.60
CA GLY A 79 10.96 -12.74 -1.95
C GLY A 79 10.54 -13.08 -0.52
N GLY A 80 10.05 -14.31 -0.33
CA GLY A 80 9.68 -14.82 0.99
C GLY A 80 9.55 -16.34 1.02
N ALA A 81 10.68 -17.05 0.98
CA ALA A 81 10.91 -18.27 1.75
C ALA A 81 12.39 -18.68 1.60
N ALA A 82 13.17 -18.41 2.65
CA ALA A 82 14.30 -19.25 3.02
C ALA A 82 13.77 -20.47 3.79
#